data_AF-A0A1Q4BTU4-F1
#
_entry.id   AF-A0A1Q4BTU4-F1
#
_cell.length_a   1.000
_cell.length_b   1.000
_cell.length_c   1.000
_cell.angle_alpha   90.00
_cell.angle_beta   90.00
_cell.angle_gamma   90.00
#
_symmetry.space_group_name_H-M   'P 1'
#
loop_
_entity.id
_entity.type
_entity.pdbx_description
1 polymer ?
#
loop_
_entity_poly.entity_id
_entity_poly.type
_entity_poly.pdbx_seq_one_letter_code
_entity_poly.pdbx_strand_id
1 'polypeptide(L)'
;MRKQNTEGRFVKPIAAAVSALWFAAGAAHAADPSAAGLWQKIEDGKPVVWVLVVDHNGIFEGAIAKTFPEPNEDPNAICNKCVDDRKNAPLLGLSFIRNMKRNGLKYEDGNVLDPRDGEVYRAKMSVSPDGQSLTLRGYLGISLLGKDETWQRLPDSTIASLDSAVLTKYLPAETAAMRPLSGAKQPAGNAKPKAPVPLTR
;
A
#
# COMPACT_ATOMS: atom_id res chain seq x y z
N MET A 1 54.44 60.51 59.42
CA MET A 1 53.47 59.49 58.95
C MET A 1 53.43 59.52 57.42
N ARG A 2 54.01 58.53 56.74
CA ARG A 2 53.86 58.32 55.28
C ARG A 2 53.36 56.89 55.09
N LYS A 3 52.14 56.73 54.57
CA LYS A 3 51.54 55.44 54.23
C LYS A 3 52.18 54.91 52.95
N GLN A 4 52.65 53.67 52.99
CA GLN A 4 52.97 52.89 51.80
C GLN A 4 51.68 52.27 51.28
N ASN A 5 51.48 52.23 49.95
CA ASN A 5 50.53 51.33 49.31
C ASN A 5 51.23 50.60 48.16
N THR A 6 51.20 49.29 48.24
CA THR A 6 51.79 48.29 47.36
C THR A 6 50.77 47.96 46.25
N GLU A 7 51.16 48.10 44.99
CA GLU A 7 50.32 47.69 43.84
C GLU A 7 50.55 46.19 43.54
N GLY A 8 49.50 45.39 43.74
CA GLY A 8 49.46 43.97 43.44
C GLY A 8 49.28 43.71 41.95
N ARG A 9 50.17 42.91 41.37
CA ARG A 9 50.18 42.49 39.97
C ARG A 9 49.08 41.46 39.73
N PHE A 10 48.06 41.82 38.94
CA PHE A 10 46.95 40.94 38.55
C PHE A 10 47.42 39.82 37.61
N VAL A 11 47.26 38.56 38.01
CA VAL A 11 47.41 37.37 37.15
C VAL A 11 46.04 37.05 36.56
N LYS A 12 45.91 37.08 35.22
CA LYS A 12 44.66 36.71 34.53
C LYS A 12 44.53 35.18 34.50
N PRO A 13 43.39 34.57 34.91
CA PRO A 13 43.17 33.15 34.73
C PRO A 13 42.81 32.86 33.27
N ILE A 14 43.47 31.86 32.69
CA ILE A 14 43.13 31.28 31.39
C ILE A 14 41.84 30.48 31.58
N ALA A 15 40.73 30.97 31.03
CA ALA A 15 39.47 30.24 31.02
C ALA A 15 39.54 29.10 29.99
N ALA A 16 39.54 27.85 30.47
CA ALA A 16 39.37 26.66 29.64
C ALA A 16 37.88 26.52 29.27
N ALA A 17 37.54 26.78 28.01
CA ALA A 17 36.20 26.57 27.47
C ALA A 17 36.02 25.08 27.10
N VAL A 18 35.39 24.30 27.98
CA VAL A 18 34.94 22.93 27.66
C VAL A 18 33.65 23.05 26.85
N SER A 19 33.74 22.87 25.53
CA SER A 19 32.56 22.82 24.65
C SER A 19 31.89 21.45 24.77
N ALA A 20 30.81 21.36 25.55
CA ALA A 20 29.98 20.17 25.62
C ALA A 20 29.13 20.06 24.35
N LEU A 21 29.54 19.21 23.41
CA LEU A 21 28.72 18.79 22.27
C LEU A 21 27.54 17.95 22.76
N TRP A 22 26.37 18.58 22.93
CA TRP A 22 25.10 17.88 23.12
C TRP A 22 24.67 17.22 21.80
N PHE A 23 24.98 15.93 21.65
CA PHE A 23 24.31 15.09 20.66
C PHE A 23 22.88 14.84 21.12
N ALA A 24 21.93 15.65 20.66
CA ALA A 24 20.51 15.32 20.76
C ALA A 24 20.24 14.15 19.80
N ALA A 25 20.33 12.91 20.31
CA ALA A 25 19.82 11.74 19.62
C ALA A 25 18.30 11.85 19.55
N GLY A 26 17.78 12.38 18.44
CA GLY A 26 16.36 12.33 18.15
C GLY A 26 15.92 10.88 18.08
N ALA A 27 14.99 10.48 18.95
CA ALA A 27 14.34 9.18 18.82
C ALA A 27 13.62 9.15 17.46
N ALA A 28 14.13 8.36 16.52
CA ALA A 28 13.40 8.00 15.32
C ALA A 28 12.21 7.15 15.77
N HIS A 29 11.04 7.78 15.97
CA HIS A 29 9.81 7.02 16.08
C HIS A 29 9.61 6.31 14.74
N ALA A 30 9.64 4.98 14.77
CA ALA A 30 9.17 4.18 13.65
C ALA A 30 7.75 4.66 13.33
N ALA A 31 7.51 5.03 12.07
CA ALA A 31 6.17 5.41 11.66
C ALA A 31 5.24 4.21 11.87
N ASP A 32 4.03 4.45 12.41
CA ASP A 32 3.02 3.40 12.56
C ASP A 32 2.85 2.65 11.22
N PRO A 33 2.66 1.32 11.24
CA PRO A 33 2.38 0.56 10.03
C PRO A 33 1.14 1.13 9.31
N SER A 34 1.26 1.24 8.00
CA SER A 34 0.17 1.69 7.12
C SER A 34 -0.80 0.56 6.82
N ALA A 35 -2.04 0.87 6.45
CA ALA A 35 -2.98 -0.08 5.88
C ALA A 35 -2.67 -0.38 4.40
N ALA A 36 -1.87 0.45 3.73
CA ALA A 36 -1.49 0.21 2.34
C ALA A 36 -0.77 -1.14 2.20
N GLY A 37 -1.06 -1.84 1.11
CA GLY A 37 -0.52 -3.16 0.79
C GLY A 37 -1.61 -4.22 0.55
N LEU A 38 -1.18 -5.47 0.48
CA LEU A 38 -2.04 -6.60 0.14
C LEU A 38 -2.45 -7.39 1.37
N TRP A 39 -3.75 -7.66 1.47
CA TRP A 39 -4.37 -8.35 2.60
C TRP A 39 -5.12 -9.59 2.14
N GLN A 40 -5.14 -10.63 2.96
CA GLN A 40 -5.81 -11.90 2.68
C GLN A 40 -6.88 -12.18 3.71
N LYS A 41 -8.10 -12.46 3.24
CA LYS A 41 -9.14 -13.05 4.06
C LYS A 41 -9.07 -14.58 3.96
N ILE A 42 -9.19 -15.24 5.10
CA ILE A 42 -9.23 -16.69 5.22
C ILE A 42 -10.57 -17.09 5.84
N GLU A 43 -11.25 -18.06 5.23
CA GLU A 43 -12.41 -18.74 5.77
C GLU A 43 -12.15 -20.25 5.72
N ASP A 44 -12.46 -20.97 6.79
CA ASP A 44 -12.25 -22.43 6.89
C ASP A 44 -10.85 -22.91 6.46
N GLY A 45 -9.82 -22.13 6.81
CA GLY A 45 -8.42 -22.41 6.48
C GLY A 45 -8.02 -22.18 5.02
N LYS A 46 -8.91 -21.64 4.19
CA LYS A 46 -8.67 -21.34 2.78
C LYS A 46 -8.75 -19.85 2.49
N PRO A 47 -7.94 -19.34 1.56
CA PRO A 47 -8.09 -17.96 1.10
C PRO A 47 -9.37 -17.80 0.29
N VAL A 48 -10.13 -16.74 0.57
CA VAL A 48 -11.38 -16.43 -0.15
C VAL A 48 -11.29 -15.14 -0.95
N VAL A 49 -10.49 -14.17 -0.50
CA VAL A 49 -10.24 -12.92 -1.25
C VAL A 49 -8.89 -12.32 -0.86
N TRP A 50 -8.21 -11.71 -1.83
CA TRP A 50 -7.14 -10.76 -1.59
C TRP A 50 -7.64 -9.34 -1.84
N VAL A 51 -7.29 -8.42 -0.94
CA VAL A 51 -7.68 -7.02 -0.97
C VAL A 51 -6.43 -6.16 -1.05
N LEU A 52 -6.31 -5.38 -2.11
CA LEU A 52 -5.27 -4.36 -2.23
C LEU A 52 -5.80 -3.07 -1.63
N VAL A 53 -5.12 -2.56 -0.61
CA VAL A 53 -5.39 -1.25 -0.02
C VAL A 53 -4.36 -0.26 -0.53
N VAL A 54 -4.81 0.87 -1.08
CA VAL A 54 -3.97 1.94 -1.60
C VAL A 54 -4.20 3.24 -0.84
N ASP A 55 -3.15 4.04 -0.74
CA ASP A 55 -3.17 5.35 -0.11
C ASP A 55 -3.23 6.46 -1.18
N HIS A 56 -4.30 7.25 -1.15
CA HIS A 56 -4.46 8.47 -1.95
C HIS A 56 -4.29 9.70 -1.06
N ASN A 57 -3.04 10.00 -0.69
CA ASN A 57 -2.68 11.17 0.12
C ASN A 57 -3.42 11.25 1.48
N GLY A 58 -3.47 10.14 2.21
CA GLY A 58 -4.13 10.01 3.51
C GLY A 58 -5.57 9.50 3.45
N ILE A 59 -6.12 9.32 2.24
CA ILE A 59 -7.44 8.71 2.00
C ILE A 59 -7.24 7.34 1.39
N PHE A 60 -7.63 6.30 2.13
CA PHE A 60 -7.39 4.92 1.77
C PHE A 60 -8.59 4.32 1.02
N GLU A 61 -8.28 3.52 0.03
CA GLU A 61 -9.22 2.78 -0.80
C GLU A 61 -8.82 1.29 -0.79
N GLY A 62 -9.82 0.40 -0.74
CA GLY A 62 -9.60 -1.05 -0.81
C GLY A 62 -10.31 -1.66 -2.01
N ALA A 63 -9.56 -2.43 -2.80
CA ALA A 63 -10.05 -3.08 -4.01
C ALA A 63 -9.84 -4.60 -3.97
N ILE A 64 -10.77 -5.35 -4.55
CA ILE A 64 -10.64 -6.80 -4.70
C ILE A 64 -9.50 -7.07 -5.71
N ALA A 65 -8.40 -7.64 -5.23
CA ALA A 65 -7.20 -7.88 -6.01
C ALA A 65 -7.13 -9.30 -6.57
N LYS A 66 -7.77 -10.26 -5.91
CA LYS A 66 -7.92 -11.65 -6.35
C LYS A 66 -9.09 -12.31 -5.65
N THR A 67 -9.85 -13.12 -6.37
CA THR A 67 -10.92 -13.97 -5.84
C THR A 67 -10.50 -15.45 -5.92
N PHE A 68 -11.10 -16.27 -5.07
CA PHE A 68 -10.89 -17.73 -5.04
C PHE A 68 -12.25 -18.42 -5.18
N PRO A 69 -12.89 -18.35 -6.36
CA PRO A 69 -14.20 -18.92 -6.58
C PRO A 69 -14.16 -20.45 -6.44
N GLU A 70 -15.21 -21.02 -5.87
CA GLU A 70 -15.42 -22.48 -5.90
C GLU A 70 -15.72 -22.95 -7.35
N PRO A 71 -15.56 -24.24 -7.69
CA PRO A 71 -15.68 -24.73 -9.07
C PRO A 71 -17.02 -24.44 -9.76
N ASN A 72 -18.07 -24.17 -8.99
CA ASN A 72 -19.42 -23.83 -9.46
C ASN A 72 -19.72 -22.33 -9.47
N GLU A 73 -18.76 -21.48 -9.13
CA GLU A 73 -18.89 -20.03 -9.12
C GLU A 73 -18.28 -19.41 -10.39
N ASP A 74 -18.82 -18.26 -10.81
CA ASP A 74 -18.30 -17.53 -11.97
C ASP A 74 -17.00 -16.78 -11.60
N PRO A 75 -15.84 -17.11 -12.19
CA PRO A 75 -14.59 -16.41 -11.92
C PRO A 75 -14.59 -14.95 -12.39
N ASN A 76 -15.52 -14.56 -13.26
CA ASN A 76 -15.68 -13.20 -13.79
C ASN A 76 -16.95 -12.52 -13.29
N ALA A 77 -17.42 -12.89 -12.09
CA ALA A 77 -18.60 -12.32 -11.49
C ALA A 77 -18.56 -10.77 -11.47
N ILE A 78 -19.73 -10.17 -11.63
CA ILE A 78 -19.96 -8.72 -11.61
C ILE A 78 -20.85 -8.35 -10.41
N CYS A 79 -20.79 -7.10 -9.95
CA CYS A 79 -21.75 -6.62 -8.95
C CYS A 79 -23.09 -6.22 -9.58
N ASN A 80 -23.95 -7.21 -9.84
CA ASN A 80 -25.28 -6.98 -10.44
C ASN A 80 -26.29 -6.35 -9.46
N LYS A 81 -26.10 -6.51 -8.15
CA LYS A 81 -26.95 -5.94 -7.10
C LYS A 81 -26.57 -4.52 -6.70
N CYS A 82 -25.35 -4.09 -6.99
CA CYS A 82 -24.90 -2.72 -6.73
C CYS A 82 -25.83 -1.71 -7.42
N VAL A 83 -26.07 -0.59 -6.74
CA VAL A 83 -26.96 0.48 -7.22
C VAL A 83 -26.22 1.79 -7.55
N ASP A 84 -24.93 1.89 -7.19
CA ASP A 84 -24.11 3.08 -7.40
C ASP A 84 -23.23 2.96 -8.67
N ASP A 85 -22.15 3.74 -8.74
CA ASP A 85 -21.17 3.75 -9.84
C ASP A 85 -20.50 2.39 -10.09
N ARG A 86 -20.69 1.41 -9.20
CA ARG A 86 -20.14 0.06 -9.27
C ARG A 86 -21.12 -0.96 -9.81
N LYS A 87 -22.33 -0.55 -10.20
CA LYS A 87 -23.30 -1.44 -10.84
C LYS A 87 -22.73 -2.08 -12.10
N ASN A 88 -22.84 -3.41 -12.18
CA ASN A 88 -22.31 -4.25 -13.27
C ASN A 88 -20.80 -4.18 -13.46
N ALA A 89 -20.04 -3.59 -12.53
CA ALA A 89 -18.59 -3.64 -12.57
C ALA A 89 -18.10 -5.04 -12.21
N PRO A 90 -17.01 -5.53 -12.84
CA PRO A 90 -16.34 -6.77 -12.44
C PRO A 90 -15.97 -6.74 -10.96
N LEU A 91 -16.12 -7.87 -10.25
CA LEU A 91 -15.67 -7.99 -8.86
C LEU A 91 -14.15 -7.85 -8.79
N LEU A 92 -13.39 -8.43 -9.72
CA LEU A 92 -11.95 -8.21 -9.80
C LEU A 92 -11.66 -6.73 -10.13
N GLY A 93 -10.87 -6.08 -9.29
CA GLY A 93 -10.57 -4.65 -9.38
C GLY A 93 -11.70 -3.73 -8.90
N LEU A 94 -12.74 -4.29 -8.28
CA LEU A 94 -13.82 -3.51 -7.68
C LEU A 94 -13.33 -2.79 -6.41
N SER A 95 -13.43 -1.47 -6.43
CA SER A 95 -13.26 -0.62 -5.25
C SER A 95 -14.44 -0.79 -4.32
N PHE A 96 -14.32 -1.60 -3.27
CA PHE A 96 -15.42 -1.88 -2.35
C PHE A 96 -15.25 -1.17 -1.01
N ILE A 97 -14.04 -0.78 -0.62
CA ILE A 97 -13.78 0.11 0.54
C ILE A 97 -13.37 1.49 0.03
N ARG A 98 -13.98 2.56 0.55
CA ARG A 98 -13.68 3.94 0.13
C ARG A 98 -13.63 4.90 1.31
N ASN A 99 -12.96 6.04 1.10
CA ASN A 99 -12.94 7.21 1.98
C ASN A 99 -12.37 6.97 3.40
N MET A 100 -11.49 5.98 3.56
CA MET A 100 -10.91 5.65 4.85
C MET A 100 -9.82 6.66 5.23
N LYS A 101 -10.06 7.48 6.25
CA LYS A 101 -9.10 8.49 6.71
C LYS A 101 -8.23 7.95 7.83
N ARG A 102 -6.90 8.05 7.68
CA ARG A 102 -5.96 7.52 8.66
C ARG A 102 -5.83 8.41 9.91
N ASN A 103 -5.83 7.76 11.08
CA ASN A 103 -5.51 8.31 12.39
C ASN A 103 -4.65 7.27 13.17
N GLY A 104 -3.33 7.35 13.00
CA GLY A 104 -2.38 6.35 13.51
C GLY A 104 -2.64 4.96 12.93
N LEU A 105 -2.99 4.02 13.80
CA LEU A 105 -3.38 2.65 13.46
C LEU A 105 -4.87 2.49 13.08
N LYS A 106 -5.69 3.53 13.21
CA LYS A 106 -7.13 3.51 12.92
C LYS A 106 -7.44 4.23 11.61
N TYR A 107 -8.50 3.80 10.95
CA TYR A 107 -9.00 4.38 9.71
C TYR A 107 -10.51 4.57 9.83
N GLU A 108 -10.97 5.80 9.67
CA GLU A 108 -12.34 6.21 10.02
C GLU A 108 -13.02 6.94 8.86
N ASP A 109 -14.32 7.25 9.02
CA ASP A 109 -15.18 7.92 8.02
C ASP A 109 -15.36 7.20 6.68
N GLY A 110 -14.91 5.95 6.59
CA GLY A 110 -15.01 5.16 5.38
C GLY A 110 -16.38 4.52 5.19
N ASN A 111 -16.51 3.87 4.04
CA ASN A 111 -17.62 2.99 3.74
C ASN A 111 -17.14 1.70 3.07
N VAL A 112 -17.95 0.66 3.18
CA VAL A 112 -17.76 -0.62 2.50
C VAL A 112 -19.03 -1.00 1.75
N LEU A 113 -18.88 -1.36 0.49
CA LEU A 113 -19.91 -1.99 -0.33
C LEU A 113 -19.83 -3.51 -0.12
N ASP A 114 -20.96 -4.14 0.14
CA ASP A 114 -21.08 -5.59 0.06
C ASP A 114 -21.66 -5.99 -1.32
N PRO A 115 -20.88 -6.61 -2.22
CA PRO A 115 -21.38 -6.99 -3.54
C PRO A 115 -22.49 -8.05 -3.52
N ARG A 116 -22.68 -8.74 -2.38
CA ARG A 116 -23.67 -9.83 -2.23
C ARG A 116 -25.08 -9.32 -2.03
N ASP A 117 -25.25 -8.12 -1.48
CA ASP A 117 -26.55 -7.47 -1.32
C ASP A 117 -26.64 -6.13 -2.08
N GLY A 118 -25.50 -5.54 -2.46
CA GLY A 118 -25.43 -4.27 -3.17
C GLY A 118 -25.45 -3.04 -2.25
N GLU A 119 -25.44 -3.26 -0.93
CA GLU A 119 -25.60 -2.20 0.08
C GLU A 119 -24.25 -1.59 0.47
N VAL A 120 -24.29 -0.30 0.81
CA VAL A 120 -23.13 0.46 1.26
C VAL A 120 -23.27 0.75 2.76
N TYR A 121 -22.36 0.19 3.54
CA TYR A 121 -22.29 0.33 4.98
C TYR A 121 -21.24 1.35 5.40
N ARG A 122 -21.44 2.00 6.54
CA ARG A 122 -20.34 2.74 7.17
C ARG A 122 -19.28 1.76 7.63
N ALA A 123 -18.02 2.17 7.52
CA ALA A 123 -16.92 1.30 7.86
C ALA A 123 -15.77 2.03 8.55
N LYS A 124 -15.04 1.25 9.35
CA LYS A 124 -13.75 1.66 9.92
C LYS A 124 -12.77 0.49 9.82
N MET A 125 -11.48 0.78 9.80
CA MET A 125 -10.43 -0.23 9.87
C MET A 125 -9.47 0.05 11.02
N SER A 126 -8.78 -1.01 11.47
CA SER A 126 -7.62 -0.88 12.35
C SER A 126 -6.53 -1.84 11.95
N VAL A 127 -5.29 -1.38 11.96
CA VAL A 127 -4.08 -2.18 11.72
C VAL A 127 -3.46 -2.52 13.07
N SER A 128 -3.02 -3.76 13.24
CA SER A 128 -2.30 -4.18 14.44
C SER A 128 -0.95 -3.46 14.56
N PRO A 129 -0.40 -3.27 15.78
CA PRO A 129 0.89 -2.59 15.97
C PRO A 129 2.07 -3.24 15.22
N ASP A 130 2.01 -4.54 14.96
CA ASP A 130 3.00 -5.29 14.16
C ASP A 130 2.76 -5.23 12.64
N GLY A 131 1.67 -4.57 12.22
CA GLY A 131 1.27 -4.44 10.83
C GLY A 131 0.74 -5.72 10.18
N GLN A 132 0.60 -6.84 10.92
CA GLN A 132 0.31 -8.15 10.34
C GLN A 132 -1.19 -8.44 10.19
N SER A 133 -2.05 -7.72 10.91
CA SER A 133 -3.51 -7.89 10.85
C SER A 133 -4.21 -6.58 10.57
N LEU A 134 -5.26 -6.64 9.76
CA LEU A 134 -6.19 -5.54 9.53
C LEU A 134 -7.60 -6.03 9.88
N THR A 135 -8.27 -5.30 10.77
CA THR A 135 -9.69 -5.53 11.05
C THR A 135 -10.52 -4.50 10.32
N LEU A 136 -11.43 -4.94 9.47
CA LEU A 136 -12.47 -4.13 8.84
C LEU A 136 -13.78 -4.33 9.59
N ARG A 137 -14.44 -3.24 9.99
CA ARG A 137 -15.78 -3.28 10.57
C ARG A 137 -16.78 -2.55 9.70
N GLY A 138 -17.79 -3.26 9.20
CA GLY A 138 -18.96 -2.67 8.54
C GLY A 138 -20.14 -2.57 9.52
N TYR A 139 -20.89 -1.46 9.50
CA TYR A 139 -22.01 -1.23 10.41
C TYR A 139 -23.11 -0.32 9.84
N LEU A 140 -24.32 -0.50 10.36
CA LEU A 140 -25.48 0.37 10.11
C LEU A 140 -25.68 1.31 11.30
N GLY A 141 -25.73 2.62 11.07
CA GLY A 141 -25.98 3.55 12.18
C GLY A 141 -24.78 3.67 13.13
N ILE A 142 -24.87 3.03 14.28
CA ILE A 142 -23.84 3.02 15.31
C ILE A 142 -22.89 1.84 15.11
N SER A 143 -21.58 2.03 15.38
CA SER A 143 -20.61 0.94 15.18
C SER A 143 -20.84 -0.28 16.07
N LEU A 144 -21.64 -0.17 17.14
CA LEU A 144 -21.96 -1.31 18.01
C LEU A 144 -22.77 -2.40 17.28
N LEU A 145 -23.56 -2.03 16.26
CA LEU A 145 -24.39 -2.94 15.47
C LEU A 145 -23.74 -3.18 14.08
N GLY A 146 -22.70 -4.01 14.06
CA GLY A 146 -21.92 -4.30 12.85
C GLY A 146 -21.23 -5.65 12.89
N LYS A 147 -20.47 -5.95 11.83
CA LYS A 147 -19.67 -7.17 11.69
C LYS A 147 -18.22 -6.82 11.45
N ASP A 148 -17.34 -7.60 12.05
CA ASP A 148 -15.90 -7.50 11.86
C ASP A 148 -15.42 -8.60 10.92
N GLU A 149 -14.47 -8.26 10.07
CA GLU A 149 -13.62 -9.19 9.33
C GLU A 149 -12.16 -8.89 9.66
N THR A 150 -11.36 -9.93 9.84
CA THR A 150 -9.92 -9.79 10.07
C THR A 150 -9.16 -10.40 8.90
N TRP A 151 -8.23 -9.64 8.36
CA TRP A 151 -7.40 -10.01 7.23
C TRP A 151 -5.92 -10.04 7.64
N GLN A 152 -5.15 -10.92 7.01
CA GLN A 152 -3.73 -11.10 7.26
C GLN A 152 -2.91 -10.40 6.18
N ARG A 153 -1.82 -9.74 6.56
CA ARG A 153 -0.93 -9.08 5.60
C ARG A 153 -0.20 -10.12 4.76
N LEU A 154 -0.16 -9.89 3.44
CA LEU A 154 0.70 -10.64 2.53
C LEU A 154 2.01 -9.90 2.29
N PRO A 155 3.10 -10.61 1.93
CA PRO A 155 4.34 -9.97 1.52
C PRO A 155 4.14 -9.10 0.28
N ASP A 156 4.78 -7.94 0.24
CA ASP A 156 4.66 -6.98 -0.88
C ASP A 156 5.10 -7.59 -2.22
N SER A 157 6.03 -8.55 -2.22
CA SER A 157 6.42 -9.30 -3.43
C SER A 157 5.24 -10.02 -4.10
N THR A 158 4.18 -10.34 -3.34
CA THR A 158 2.96 -10.97 -3.86
C THR A 158 2.17 -10.02 -4.77
N ILE A 159 2.32 -8.69 -4.60
CA ILE A 159 1.64 -7.68 -5.43
C ILE A 159 2.02 -7.85 -6.91
N ALA A 160 3.27 -8.22 -7.21
CA ALA A 160 3.72 -8.47 -8.58
C ALA A 160 3.00 -9.63 -9.29
N SER A 161 2.27 -10.48 -8.54
CA SER A 161 1.48 -11.60 -9.08
C SER A 161 0.01 -11.26 -9.35
N LEU A 162 -0.43 -10.04 -9.03
CA LEU A 162 -1.80 -9.61 -9.24
C LEU A 162 -2.11 -9.44 -10.73
N ASP A 163 -3.40 -9.44 -11.05
CA ASP A 163 -3.87 -9.19 -12.41
C ASP A 163 -3.39 -7.82 -12.94
N SER A 164 -2.98 -7.78 -14.21
CA SER A 164 -2.45 -6.57 -14.85
C SER A 164 -3.42 -5.38 -14.83
N ALA A 165 -4.73 -5.63 -14.90
CA ALA A 165 -5.74 -4.57 -14.83
C ALA A 165 -5.82 -3.95 -13.43
N VAL A 166 -5.68 -4.76 -12.38
CA VAL A 166 -5.61 -4.28 -10.98
C VAL A 166 -4.35 -3.43 -10.80
N LEU A 167 -3.19 -3.92 -11.24
CA LEU A 167 -1.92 -3.19 -11.13
C LEU A 167 -1.95 -1.87 -11.90
N THR A 168 -2.46 -1.86 -13.14
CA THR A 168 -2.54 -0.65 -13.96
C THR A 168 -3.45 0.41 -13.33
N LYS A 169 -4.55 -0.02 -12.73
CA LYS A 169 -5.54 0.88 -12.13
C LYS A 169 -5.06 1.48 -10.80
N TYR A 170 -4.44 0.66 -9.95
CA TYR A 170 -4.18 1.03 -8.55
C TYR A 170 -2.71 1.35 -8.26
N LEU A 171 -1.78 0.84 -9.06
CA LEU A 171 -0.33 0.99 -8.86
C LEU A 171 0.36 1.41 -10.17
N PRO A 172 -0.04 2.54 -10.80
CA PRO A 172 0.49 2.98 -12.09
C PRO A 172 1.99 3.33 -12.04
N ALA A 173 2.50 3.77 -10.89
CA ALA A 173 3.92 4.08 -10.72
C ALA A 173 4.81 2.81 -10.68
N GLU A 174 4.35 1.76 -10.00
CA GLU A 174 5.08 0.48 -9.94
C GLU A 174 5.05 -0.25 -11.28
N THR A 175 3.92 -0.21 -12.00
CA THR A 175 3.84 -0.76 -13.36
C THR A 175 4.75 -0.04 -14.36
N ALA A 176 4.94 1.27 -14.21
CA ALA A 176 5.89 2.03 -15.03
C ALA A 176 7.35 1.66 -14.73
N ALA A 177 7.68 1.39 -13.47
CA ALA A 177 9.03 0.97 -13.05
C ALA A 177 9.38 -0.48 -13.44
N MET A 178 8.38 -1.36 -13.53
CA MET A 178 8.54 -2.76 -13.92
C MET A 178 8.54 -2.99 -15.44
N ARG A 179 8.25 -1.96 -16.24
CA ARG A 179 8.28 -2.07 -17.70
C ARG A 179 9.74 -2.20 -18.15
N PRO A 180 10.15 -3.27 -18.87
CA PRO A 180 11.46 -3.26 -19.49
C PRO A 180 11.53 -2.05 -20.43
N LEU A 181 12.67 -1.36 -20.42
CA LEU A 181 13.02 -0.32 -21.38
C LEU A 181 12.84 -0.88 -22.81
N SER A 182 11.64 -0.78 -23.36
CA SER A 182 11.32 -1.18 -24.73
C SER A 182 11.89 -0.10 -25.65
N GLY A 183 13.20 -0.15 -25.81
CA GLY A 183 14.01 0.66 -26.72
C GLY A 183 15.22 -0.11 -27.26
N ALA A 184 15.34 -1.41 -26.98
CA ALA A 184 16.31 -2.27 -27.63
C ALA A 184 15.78 -2.66 -29.02
N LYS A 185 16.20 -1.89 -30.03
CA LYS A 185 16.05 -2.15 -31.46
C LYS A 185 16.37 -3.63 -31.76
N GLN A 186 15.36 -4.37 -32.19
CA GLN A 186 15.48 -5.73 -32.69
C GLN A 186 16.49 -5.76 -33.85
N PRO A 187 17.53 -6.60 -33.83
CA PRO A 187 18.46 -6.68 -34.95
C PRO A 187 17.71 -7.27 -36.15
N ALA A 188 17.77 -6.55 -37.26
CA ALA A 188 17.22 -6.96 -38.54
C ALA A 188 17.78 -8.33 -38.93
N GLY A 189 16.89 -9.30 -39.13
CA GLY A 189 17.25 -10.62 -39.65
C GLY A 189 17.90 -10.49 -41.03
N ASN A 190 19.10 -11.06 -41.15
CA ASN A 190 19.89 -11.03 -42.35
C ASN A 190 19.18 -11.64 -43.56
N ALA A 191 19.43 -10.99 -44.69
CA ALA A 191 18.97 -11.30 -46.03
C ALA A 191 19.20 -12.77 -46.45
N LYS A 192 18.19 -13.31 -47.13
CA LYS A 192 18.25 -14.52 -47.94
C LYS A 192 18.98 -14.21 -49.26
N PRO A 193 20.06 -14.92 -49.65
CA PRO A 193 20.57 -14.84 -51.02
C PRO A 193 19.76 -15.77 -51.93
N LYS A 194 19.23 -15.23 -53.03
CA LYS A 194 18.73 -16.01 -54.18
C LYS A 194 19.90 -16.57 -55.00
N ALA A 195 19.61 -17.69 -55.66
CA ALA A 195 20.49 -18.55 -56.44
C ALA A 195 21.21 -17.87 -57.63
N PRO A 196 22.09 -18.63 -58.31
CA PRO A 196 21.93 -18.78 -59.75
C PRO A 196 21.85 -20.25 -60.22
N VAL A 197 21.29 -20.39 -61.42
CA VAL A 197 20.88 -21.61 -62.15
C VAL A 197 22.07 -22.21 -62.97
N PRO A 198 21.88 -23.18 -63.89
CA PRO A 198 22.40 -24.55 -63.86
C PRO A 198 23.62 -24.77 -64.78
N LEU A 199 24.18 -25.99 -64.84
CA LEU A 199 24.90 -26.47 -66.03
C LEU A 199 24.83 -28.00 -66.14
N THR A 200 24.34 -28.42 -67.31
CA THR A 200 24.19 -29.78 -67.85
C THR A 200 25.54 -30.44 -68.12
N ARG A 201 25.62 -31.77 -67.92
CA ARG A 201 26.06 -32.72 -68.96
C ARG A 201 25.55 -34.12 -68.64
#